data_AF-A0AAD5Y1Y9-F1
#
_entry.id   AF-A0AAD5Y1Y9-F1
#
_cell.length_a   1.000
_cell.length_b   1.000
_cell.length_c   1.000
_cell.angle_alpha   90.00
_cell.angle_beta   90.00
_cell.angle_gamma   90.00
#
_symmetry.space_group_name_H-M   'P 1'
#
loop_
_entity.id
_entity.type
_entity.pdbx_description
1 polymer ?
#
loop_
_entity_poly.entity_id
_entity_poly.type
_entity_poly.pdbx_seq_one_letter_code
_entity_poly.pdbx_strand_id
1 'polypeptide(L)'
;MSSLYWFISAPGSPTKKDTLNKVKEKLESSSSDLGEVLPINLPDFKVGTLDTLYVLSDELQKHDASVESIALKIAENFKGLLQNNIDAWKNSLTVGDKSVDQFLKTFQWNTMKYRVDKSLKDLTDVILQEVNSIDALMKNKIQAYTQMKGQLQSLQRKQTGNLAVRSLNDVVKREYFVLDSEYLTTILVAVPKSLVDDWKAKYESLTQMVVPRSSQCIAEDEEYALYTVTLFQRVVEEFTIKARENKYVFIVRDYKWNEEQMQKEKKELSEAGASEKEQSATLQRLCKTNFGEIFSCWIHLKAIRVFVESILRHGLPPNSQAMMIKVKPKHARKARDALNALFAYLDVGGNAKDKGYEGMEESLTMLIGDKDYAPFVLFKIDTPY
;
A
#
# COMPACT_ATOMS: atom_id res chain seq x y z
N MET A 1 0.11 -10.39 14.55
CA MET A 1 0.86 -11.61 14.19
C MET A 1 0.09 -12.16 13.02
N SER A 2 0.73 -12.28 11.85
CA SER A 2 0.07 -12.77 10.64
C SER A 2 -0.60 -14.11 10.92
N SER A 3 -1.88 -14.22 10.56
CA SER A 3 -2.57 -15.51 10.63
C SER A 3 -2.09 -16.38 9.48
N LEU A 4 -1.70 -17.61 9.79
CA LEU A 4 -1.24 -18.57 8.79
C LEU A 4 -2.38 -19.51 8.44
N TYR A 5 -2.82 -19.47 7.18
CA TYR A 5 -3.85 -20.35 6.66
C TYR A 5 -3.27 -21.33 5.67
N TRP A 6 -3.71 -22.58 5.73
CA TRP A 6 -3.39 -23.60 4.75
C TRP A 6 -4.66 -24.07 4.06
N PHE A 7 -4.67 -24.01 2.73
CA PHE A 7 -5.70 -24.63 1.91
C PHE A 7 -5.19 -25.99 1.47
N ILE A 8 -5.79 -27.05 2.02
CA ILE A 8 -5.37 -28.42 1.76
C ILE A 8 -6.46 -29.20 1.04
N SER A 9 -6.06 -30.28 0.40
CA SER A 9 -6.97 -31.31 -0.08
C SER A 9 -6.33 -32.69 0.04
N ALA A 10 -7.13 -33.66 0.48
CA ALA A 10 -6.74 -35.04 0.66
C ALA A 10 -7.86 -35.99 0.22
N PRO A 11 -7.55 -37.19 -0.28
CA PRO A 11 -8.55 -38.16 -0.70
C PRO A 11 -9.40 -38.65 0.48
N GLY A 12 -10.67 -38.93 0.21
CA GLY A 12 -11.56 -39.61 1.15
C GLY A 12 -11.06 -41.02 1.48
N SER A 13 -10.94 -41.34 2.77
CA SER A 13 -10.50 -42.66 3.24
C SER A 13 -11.20 -43.06 4.56
N PRO A 14 -12.27 -43.86 4.54
CA PRO A 14 -13.03 -44.34 3.36
C PRO A 14 -13.97 -43.28 2.75
N THR A 15 -14.46 -42.31 3.54
CA THR A 15 -15.26 -41.18 3.03
C THR A 15 -14.55 -39.83 3.20
N LYS A 16 -15.02 -38.81 2.49
CA LYS A 16 -14.56 -37.41 2.66
C LYS A 16 -14.70 -36.91 4.11
N LYS A 17 -15.80 -37.30 4.78
CA LYS A 17 -16.06 -36.94 6.19
C LYS A 17 -15.08 -37.61 7.15
N ASP A 18 -14.69 -38.85 6.88
CA ASP A 18 -13.71 -39.55 7.72
C ASP A 18 -12.34 -38.90 7.63
N THR A 19 -11.91 -38.51 6.42
CA THR A 19 -10.65 -37.76 6.23
C THR A 19 -10.68 -36.45 7.01
N LEU A 20 -11.80 -35.69 6.94
CA LEU A 20 -11.97 -34.47 7.73
C LEU A 20 -11.87 -34.74 9.24
N ASN A 21 -12.55 -35.77 9.74
CA ASN A 21 -12.54 -36.11 11.17
C ASN A 21 -11.14 -36.52 11.65
N LYS A 22 -10.39 -37.30 10.85
CA LYS A 22 -9.00 -37.67 11.14
C LYS A 22 -8.09 -36.44 11.24
N VAL A 23 -8.25 -35.48 10.31
CA VAL A 23 -7.47 -34.23 10.32
C VAL A 23 -7.82 -33.40 11.55
N LYS A 24 -9.12 -33.28 11.88
CA LYS A 24 -9.59 -32.61 13.10
C LYS A 24 -9.04 -33.24 14.37
N GLU A 25 -9.16 -34.55 14.52
CA GLU A 25 -8.61 -35.28 15.67
C GLU A 25 -7.10 -35.02 15.83
N LYS A 26 -6.38 -34.95 14.70
CA LYS A 26 -4.93 -34.73 14.72
C LYS A 26 -4.53 -33.30 15.10
N LEU A 27 -5.32 -32.29 14.71
CA LEU A 27 -4.95 -30.87 14.85
C LEU A 27 -5.73 -30.08 15.93
N GLU A 28 -6.90 -30.58 16.34
CA GLU A 28 -7.82 -29.94 17.30
C GLU A 28 -7.97 -30.74 18.60
N SER A 29 -7.28 -31.88 18.77
CA SER A 29 -7.40 -32.67 20.01
C SER A 29 -6.91 -31.91 21.24
N SER A 30 -7.46 -32.22 22.41
CA SER A 30 -7.03 -31.62 23.69
C SER A 30 -5.53 -31.81 23.99
N SER A 31 -4.91 -32.85 23.42
CA SER A 31 -3.47 -33.11 23.49
C SER A 31 -2.63 -32.38 22.42
N SER A 32 -3.24 -31.94 21.32
CA SER A 32 -2.59 -31.30 20.18
C SER A 32 -3.48 -30.19 19.61
N ASP A 33 -3.52 -29.04 20.29
CA ASP A 33 -4.22 -27.83 19.82
C ASP A 33 -3.30 -27.01 18.89
N LEU A 34 -3.14 -27.52 17.67
CA LEU A 34 -2.20 -27.04 16.65
C LEU A 34 -2.84 -26.05 15.67
N GLY A 35 -4.16 -26.11 15.50
CA GLY A 35 -4.91 -25.24 14.61
C GLY A 35 -6.40 -25.59 14.56
N GLU A 36 -7.15 -24.85 13.77
CA GLU A 36 -8.60 -25.04 13.54
C GLU A 36 -8.82 -25.49 12.09
N VAL A 37 -9.62 -26.53 11.89
CA VAL A 37 -9.84 -27.20 10.61
C VAL A 37 -11.28 -26.98 10.15
N LEU A 38 -11.42 -26.37 8.98
CA LEU A 38 -12.71 -25.96 8.43
C LEU A 38 -12.94 -26.68 7.09
N PRO A 39 -14.05 -27.43 6.94
CA PRO A 39 -14.34 -28.09 5.67
C PRO A 39 -14.72 -27.07 4.61
N ILE A 40 -14.19 -27.25 3.39
CA ILE A 40 -14.56 -26.46 2.22
C ILE A 40 -15.29 -27.37 1.23
N ASN A 41 -16.52 -26.99 0.91
CA ASN A 41 -17.31 -27.65 -0.11
C ASN A 41 -17.04 -26.98 -1.46
N LEU A 42 -16.15 -27.58 -2.25
CA LEU A 42 -15.95 -27.17 -3.63
C LEU A 42 -17.08 -27.73 -4.50
N PRO A 43 -17.58 -26.95 -5.47
CA PRO A 43 -18.59 -27.45 -6.40
C PRO A 43 -17.99 -28.47 -7.38
N ASP A 44 -18.87 -29.20 -8.05
CA ASP A 44 -18.48 -30.10 -9.13
C ASP A 44 -18.13 -29.28 -10.38
N PHE A 45 -16.84 -29.00 -10.56
CA PHE A 45 -16.36 -28.31 -11.74
C PHE A 45 -16.34 -29.21 -12.96
N LYS A 46 -16.53 -28.60 -14.13
CA LYS A 46 -16.36 -29.29 -15.42
C LYS A 46 -14.88 -29.61 -15.67
N VAL A 47 -14.53 -30.89 -15.54
CA VAL A 47 -13.17 -31.40 -15.79
C VAL A 47 -12.94 -31.59 -17.30
N GLY A 48 -11.81 -31.09 -17.79
CA GLY A 48 -11.34 -31.29 -19.17
C GLY A 48 -10.52 -32.58 -19.34
N THR A 49 -9.57 -32.58 -20.27
CA THR A 49 -8.59 -33.66 -20.42
C THR A 49 -7.42 -33.48 -19.44
N LEU A 50 -6.69 -34.56 -19.15
CA LEU A 50 -5.48 -34.49 -18.31
C LEU A 50 -4.46 -33.49 -18.85
N ASP A 51 -4.24 -33.45 -20.17
CA ASP A 51 -3.34 -32.49 -20.80
C ASP A 51 -3.74 -31.04 -20.52
N THR A 52 -5.04 -30.73 -20.59
CA THR A 52 -5.53 -29.38 -20.26
C THR A 52 -5.36 -29.05 -18.78
N LEU A 53 -5.46 -30.03 -17.89
CA LEU A 53 -5.25 -29.83 -16.45
C LEU A 53 -3.78 -29.59 -16.13
N TYR A 54 -2.85 -30.30 -16.77
CA TYR A 54 -1.41 -30.08 -16.59
C TYR A 54 -1.01 -28.66 -16.99
N VAL A 55 -1.41 -28.22 -18.19
CA VAL A 55 -1.15 -26.85 -18.65
C VAL A 55 -1.77 -25.82 -17.71
N LEU A 56 -3.01 -26.06 -17.28
CA LEU A 56 -3.70 -25.15 -16.36
C LEU A 56 -3.01 -25.10 -14.98
N SER A 57 -2.45 -26.20 -14.48
CA SER A 57 -1.73 -26.23 -13.20
C SER A 57 -0.52 -25.29 -13.21
N ASP A 58 0.28 -25.32 -14.28
CA ASP A 58 1.43 -24.45 -14.48
C ASP A 58 1.02 -22.97 -14.61
N GLU A 59 -0.05 -22.69 -15.35
CA GLU A 59 -0.64 -21.35 -15.48
C GLU A 59 -1.11 -20.84 -14.11
N LEU A 60 -1.86 -21.66 -13.36
CA LEU A 60 -2.41 -21.32 -12.05
C LEU A 60 -1.34 -20.97 -11.02
N GLN A 61 -0.17 -21.61 -11.06
CA GLN A 61 0.94 -21.25 -10.17
C GLN A 61 1.41 -19.80 -10.41
N LYS A 62 1.57 -19.40 -11.67
CA LYS A 62 1.97 -18.03 -12.04
C LYS A 62 0.88 -17.01 -11.70
N HIS A 63 -0.36 -17.37 -11.98
CA HIS A 63 -1.52 -16.54 -11.69
C HIS A 63 -1.71 -16.32 -10.19
N ASP A 64 -1.58 -17.37 -9.37
CA ASP A 64 -1.70 -17.29 -7.91
C ASP A 64 -0.70 -16.28 -7.31
N ALA A 65 0.58 -16.38 -7.71
CA ALA A 65 1.62 -15.44 -7.26
C ALA A 65 1.38 -14.00 -7.74
N SER A 66 0.87 -13.82 -8.96
CA SER A 66 0.53 -12.50 -9.50
C SER A 66 -0.61 -11.84 -8.72
N VAL A 67 -1.71 -12.57 -8.50
CA VAL A 67 -2.89 -12.06 -7.77
C VAL A 67 -2.53 -11.75 -6.32
N GLU A 68 -1.73 -12.60 -5.66
CA GLU A 68 -1.20 -12.34 -4.31
C GLU A 68 -0.44 -11.03 -4.25
N SER A 69 0.52 -10.83 -5.15
CA SER A 69 1.34 -9.62 -5.23
C SER A 69 0.48 -8.36 -5.38
N ILE A 70 -0.56 -8.42 -6.23
CA ILE A 70 -1.48 -7.30 -6.42
C ILE A 70 -2.29 -7.04 -5.14
N ALA A 71 -2.83 -8.08 -4.50
CA ALA A 71 -3.61 -7.94 -3.26
C ALA A 71 -2.77 -7.28 -2.14
N LEU A 72 -1.54 -7.78 -1.94
CA LEU A 72 -0.61 -7.24 -0.94
C LEU A 72 -0.19 -5.80 -1.28
N LYS A 73 0.04 -5.49 -2.56
CA LYS A 73 0.36 -4.14 -3.00
C LYS A 73 -0.78 -3.15 -2.71
N ILE A 74 -2.03 -3.53 -2.94
CA ILE A 74 -3.19 -2.68 -2.58
C ILE A 74 -3.25 -2.48 -1.06
N ALA A 75 -3.05 -3.55 -0.28
CA ALA A 75 -3.04 -3.46 1.17
C ALA A 75 -1.94 -2.50 1.69
N GLU A 76 -0.71 -2.59 1.17
CA GLU A 76 0.38 -1.69 1.53
C GLU A 76 0.13 -0.23 1.10
N ASN A 77 -0.41 0.00 -0.10
CA ASN A 77 -0.82 1.34 -0.52
C ASN A 77 -1.87 1.93 0.43
N PHE A 78 -2.83 1.11 0.86
CA PHE A 78 -3.85 1.55 1.81
C PHE A 78 -3.24 1.94 3.17
N LYS A 79 -2.28 1.16 3.67
CA LYS A 79 -1.54 1.48 4.89
C LYS A 79 -0.82 2.83 4.80
N GLY A 80 -0.19 3.11 3.66
CA GLY A 80 0.46 4.40 3.38
C GLY A 80 -0.51 5.58 3.40
N LEU A 81 -1.73 5.40 2.87
CA LEU A 81 -2.79 6.43 2.89
C LEU A 81 -3.33 6.70 4.29
N LEU A 82 -3.32 5.69 5.17
CA LEU A 82 -3.70 5.82 6.58
C LEU A 82 -2.56 6.29 7.48
N GLN A 83 -1.51 6.90 6.90
CA GLN A 83 -0.35 7.41 7.63
C GLN A 83 0.32 6.34 8.52
N ASN A 84 0.31 5.08 8.06
CA ASN A 84 0.81 3.91 8.80
C ASN A 84 0.10 3.62 10.13
N ASN A 85 -1.14 4.08 10.31
CA ASN A 85 -1.98 3.63 11.43
C ASN A 85 -2.37 2.16 11.23
N ILE A 86 -1.63 1.26 11.88
CA ILE A 86 -1.75 -0.19 11.71
C ILE A 86 -3.13 -0.69 12.16
N ASP A 87 -3.67 -0.17 13.25
CA ASP A 87 -4.94 -0.66 13.80
C ASP A 87 -6.12 -0.26 12.89
N ALA A 88 -6.15 0.99 12.44
CA ALA A 88 -7.13 1.46 11.47
C ALA A 88 -7.02 0.68 10.16
N TRP A 89 -5.81 0.39 9.70
CA TRP A 89 -5.55 -0.40 8.50
C TRP A 89 -6.07 -1.83 8.62
N LYS A 90 -5.70 -2.57 9.68
CA LYS A 90 -6.16 -3.95 9.90
C LYS A 90 -7.69 -4.04 9.97
N ASN A 91 -8.31 -3.12 10.70
CA ASN A 91 -9.76 -3.07 10.85
C ASN A 91 -10.49 -2.68 9.55
N SER A 92 -9.80 -1.99 8.64
CA SER A 92 -10.37 -1.56 7.37
C SER A 92 -10.22 -2.61 6.26
N LEU A 93 -9.31 -3.57 6.39
CA LEU A 93 -9.12 -4.64 5.42
C LEU A 93 -10.19 -5.73 5.60
N THR A 94 -11.25 -5.60 4.82
CA THR A 94 -12.43 -6.47 4.84
C THR A 94 -12.72 -7.07 3.46
N VAL A 95 -13.33 -8.25 3.44
CA VAL A 95 -13.76 -8.97 2.23
C VAL A 95 -15.25 -9.26 2.36
N GLY A 96 -16.09 -8.61 1.52
CA GLY A 96 -17.55 -8.75 1.60
C GLY A 96 -18.10 -8.47 3.00
N ASP A 97 -17.71 -7.34 3.60
CA ASP A 97 -18.06 -6.90 4.96
C ASP A 97 -17.60 -7.82 6.12
N LYS A 98 -16.81 -8.84 5.82
CA LYS A 98 -16.18 -9.72 6.82
C LYS A 98 -14.71 -9.35 6.99
N SER A 99 -14.14 -9.60 8.16
CA SER A 99 -12.67 -9.60 8.31
C SER A 99 -12.06 -10.68 7.41
N VAL A 100 -10.78 -10.53 7.05
CA VAL A 100 -10.06 -11.55 6.25
C VAL A 100 -10.14 -12.93 6.91
N ASP A 101 -9.98 -12.97 8.24
CA ASP A 101 -10.11 -14.19 9.04
C ASP A 101 -11.50 -14.82 8.87
N GLN A 102 -12.56 -14.06 9.10
CA GLN A 102 -13.93 -14.56 9.03
C GLN A 102 -14.32 -14.97 7.61
N PHE A 103 -13.81 -14.26 6.60
CA PHE A 103 -14.01 -14.63 5.20
C PHE A 103 -13.39 -15.99 4.88
N LEU A 104 -12.12 -16.21 5.24
CA LEU A 104 -11.45 -17.50 5.03
C LEU A 104 -12.16 -18.64 5.76
N LYS A 105 -12.63 -18.40 6.98
CA LYS A 105 -13.35 -19.40 7.77
C LYS A 105 -14.71 -19.79 7.19
N THR A 106 -15.37 -18.85 6.50
CA THR A 106 -16.71 -19.02 5.94
C THR A 106 -16.72 -19.02 4.42
N PHE A 107 -15.57 -19.28 3.80
CA PHE A 107 -15.40 -19.26 2.36
C PHE A 107 -16.35 -20.27 1.70
N GLN A 108 -17.06 -19.80 0.69
CA GLN A 108 -17.88 -20.62 -0.19
C GLN A 108 -17.65 -20.14 -1.62
N TRP A 109 -17.70 -21.08 -2.55
CA TRP A 109 -17.61 -20.74 -3.96
C TRP A 109 -18.76 -19.82 -4.38
N ASN A 110 -18.44 -18.68 -5.00
CA ASN A 110 -19.43 -17.74 -5.50
C ASN A 110 -20.00 -18.23 -6.83
N THR A 111 -21.06 -19.04 -6.78
CA THR A 111 -21.74 -19.60 -7.95
C THR A 111 -22.43 -18.54 -8.82
N MET A 112 -22.80 -17.39 -8.26
CA MET A 112 -23.41 -16.29 -9.03
C MET A 112 -22.39 -15.59 -9.92
N LYS A 113 -21.16 -15.41 -9.43
CA LYS A 113 -20.07 -14.74 -10.16
C LYS A 113 -19.29 -15.71 -11.04
N TYR A 114 -19.02 -16.90 -10.53
CA TYR A 114 -18.20 -17.92 -11.19
C TYR A 114 -19.02 -19.20 -11.42
N ARG A 115 -19.62 -19.26 -12.61
CA ARG A 115 -20.54 -20.31 -13.03
C ARG A 115 -19.85 -21.65 -13.28
N VAL A 116 -20.25 -22.68 -12.54
CA VAL A 116 -19.61 -24.02 -12.52
C VAL A 116 -19.79 -24.82 -13.81
N ASP A 117 -20.72 -24.42 -14.68
CA ASP A 117 -20.93 -25.02 -16.01
C ASP A 117 -19.87 -24.61 -17.05
N LYS A 118 -19.11 -23.54 -16.78
CA LYS A 118 -17.97 -23.13 -17.60
C LYS A 118 -16.75 -24.02 -17.36
N SER A 119 -15.82 -24.02 -18.31
CA SER A 119 -14.56 -24.75 -18.13
C SER A 119 -13.70 -24.09 -17.05
N LEU A 120 -12.80 -24.86 -16.42
CA LEU A 120 -11.85 -24.34 -15.44
C LEU A 120 -10.95 -23.23 -16.02
N LYS A 121 -10.61 -23.31 -17.31
CA LYS A 121 -9.86 -22.26 -18.01
C LYS A 121 -10.67 -20.98 -18.12
N ASP A 122 -11.92 -21.06 -18.59
CA ASP A 122 -12.79 -19.88 -18.69
C ASP A 122 -13.03 -19.22 -17.32
N LEU A 123 -13.18 -20.03 -16.26
CA LEU A 123 -13.32 -19.52 -14.89
C LEU A 123 -12.08 -18.76 -14.44
N THR A 124 -10.90 -19.31 -14.73
CA THR A 124 -9.61 -18.69 -14.44
C THR A 124 -9.48 -17.37 -15.20
N ASP A 125 -9.79 -17.35 -16.49
CA ASP A 125 -9.69 -16.16 -17.35
C ASP A 125 -10.62 -15.03 -16.88
N VAL A 126 -11.84 -15.36 -16.46
CA VAL A 126 -12.79 -14.37 -15.90
C VAL A 126 -12.26 -13.77 -14.60
N ILE A 127 -11.72 -14.59 -13.69
CA ILE A 127 -11.11 -14.10 -12.44
C ILE A 127 -9.93 -13.18 -12.76
N LEU A 128 -9.07 -13.56 -13.70
CA LEU A 128 -7.88 -12.78 -14.07
C LEU A 128 -8.23 -11.46 -14.76
N GLN A 129 -9.24 -11.46 -15.64
CA GLN A 129 -9.71 -10.24 -16.28
C GLN A 129 -10.17 -9.22 -15.24
N GLU A 130 -10.89 -9.68 -14.21
CA GLU A 130 -11.33 -8.85 -13.10
C GLU A 130 -10.15 -8.30 -12.29
N VAL A 131 -9.22 -9.17 -11.87
CA VAL A 131 -8.02 -8.75 -11.12
C VAL A 131 -7.21 -7.71 -11.91
N ASN A 132 -6.99 -7.95 -13.20
CA ASN A 132 -6.21 -7.05 -14.05
C ASN A 132 -6.91 -5.70 -14.25
N SER A 133 -8.25 -5.69 -14.37
CA SER A 133 -9.04 -4.46 -14.45
C SER A 133 -8.90 -3.62 -13.18
N ILE A 134 -8.99 -4.27 -12.02
CA ILE A 134 -8.83 -3.60 -10.72
C ILE A 134 -7.39 -3.08 -10.54
N ASP A 135 -6.38 -3.88 -10.88
CA ASP A 135 -4.97 -3.47 -10.80
C ASP A 135 -4.67 -2.24 -11.67
N ALA A 136 -5.15 -2.23 -12.92
CA ALA A 136 -5.01 -1.09 -13.83
C ALA A 136 -5.69 0.17 -13.27
N LEU A 137 -6.91 0.04 -12.74
CA LEU A 137 -7.64 1.14 -12.10
C LEU A 137 -6.86 1.68 -10.89
N MET A 138 -6.36 0.80 -10.02
CA MET A 138 -5.61 1.19 -8.83
C MET A 138 -4.30 1.91 -9.17
N LYS A 139 -3.54 1.38 -10.13
CA LYS A 139 -2.30 2.02 -10.61
C LYS A 139 -2.55 3.45 -11.09
N ASN A 140 -3.59 3.66 -11.91
CA ASN A 140 -3.95 4.97 -12.42
C ASN A 140 -4.34 5.94 -11.29
N LYS A 141 -5.15 5.49 -10.33
CA LYS A 141 -5.62 6.34 -9.22
C LYS A 141 -4.49 6.70 -8.25
N ILE A 142 -3.59 5.76 -7.95
CA ILE A 142 -2.42 6.00 -7.10
C ILE A 142 -1.44 6.97 -7.77
N GLN A 143 -1.19 6.82 -9.08
CA GLN A 143 -0.32 7.72 -9.83
C GLN A 143 -0.86 9.16 -9.83
N ALA A 144 -2.16 9.33 -10.11
CA ALA A 144 -2.81 10.63 -10.07
C ALA A 144 -2.73 11.28 -8.68
N TYR A 145 -3.01 10.51 -7.62
CA TYR A 145 -2.90 10.99 -6.24
C TYR A 145 -1.45 11.40 -5.89
N THR A 146 -0.46 10.61 -6.30
CA THR A 146 0.96 10.91 -6.04
C THR A 146 1.40 12.20 -6.73
N GLN A 147 0.93 12.45 -7.95
CA GLN A 147 1.19 13.71 -8.66
C GLN A 147 0.57 14.91 -7.94
N MET A 148 -0.70 14.82 -7.54
CA MET A 148 -1.38 15.90 -6.79
C MET A 148 -0.71 16.18 -5.44
N LYS A 149 -0.33 15.12 -4.71
CA LYS A 149 0.41 15.25 -3.46
C LYS A 149 1.77 15.93 -3.66
N GLY A 150 2.48 15.60 -4.74
CA GLY A 150 3.72 16.26 -5.12
C GLY A 150 3.54 17.75 -5.44
N GLN A 151 2.47 18.11 -6.14
CA GLN A 151 2.11 19.50 -6.41
C GLN A 151 1.83 20.26 -5.10
N LEU A 152 0.99 19.72 -4.23
CA LEU A 152 0.69 20.31 -2.92
C LEU A 152 1.97 20.50 -2.09
N GLN A 153 2.84 19.49 -2.03
CA GLN A 153 4.09 19.59 -1.29
C GLN A 153 4.99 20.70 -1.85
N SER A 154 5.03 20.89 -3.17
CA SER A 154 5.82 21.96 -3.79
C SER A 154 5.27 23.36 -3.45
N LEU A 155 3.94 23.52 -3.40
CA LEU A 155 3.29 24.76 -2.94
C LEU A 155 3.55 25.01 -1.45
N GLN A 156 3.44 23.98 -0.60
CA GLN A 156 3.74 24.08 0.83
C GLN A 156 5.19 24.45 1.10
N ARG A 157 6.14 23.90 0.33
CA ARG A 157 7.58 24.23 0.47
C ARG A 157 7.87 25.71 0.26
N LYS A 158 7.10 26.41 -0.59
CA LYS A 158 7.23 27.86 -0.77
C LYS A 158 6.84 28.66 0.47
N GLN A 159 6.01 28.09 1.36
CA GLN A 159 5.57 28.73 2.60
C GLN A 159 6.45 28.37 3.81
N THR A 160 7.20 27.28 3.74
CA THR A 160 8.09 26.83 4.82
C THR A 160 9.49 27.43 4.71
N GLY A 161 10.13 27.67 5.86
CA GLY A 161 11.49 28.22 5.95
C GLY A 161 11.56 29.41 6.90
N ASN A 162 12.76 29.95 7.12
CA ASN A 162 12.94 31.22 7.85
C ASN A 162 12.55 32.41 6.94
N LEU A 163 12.35 33.59 7.55
CA LEU A 163 11.95 34.85 6.91
C LEU A 163 12.92 35.30 5.80
N ALA A 164 14.15 34.78 5.81
CA ALA A 164 15.13 35.04 4.77
C ALA A 164 14.85 34.30 3.45
N VAL A 165 14.03 33.25 3.43
CA VAL A 165 13.75 32.42 2.23
C VAL A 165 12.27 32.15 1.96
N ARG A 166 11.43 32.01 2.99
CA ARG A 166 10.00 31.68 2.83
C ARG A 166 9.21 32.76 2.10
N SER A 167 8.06 32.39 1.53
CA SER A 167 7.05 33.37 1.08
C SER A 167 6.62 34.26 2.25
N LEU A 168 6.47 35.56 1.96
CA LEU A 168 6.11 36.59 2.93
C LEU A 168 4.63 37.01 2.83
N ASN A 169 3.87 36.39 1.92
CA ASN A 169 2.47 36.76 1.62
C ASN A 169 1.53 36.65 2.83
N ASP A 170 1.84 35.78 3.80
CA ASP A 170 1.06 35.61 5.03
C ASP A 170 1.55 36.49 6.20
N VAL A 171 2.68 37.18 6.02
CA VAL A 171 3.33 38.04 7.00
C VAL A 171 3.03 39.52 6.74
N VAL A 172 3.06 39.91 5.46
CA VAL A 172 2.99 41.31 5.07
C VAL A 172 1.55 41.83 4.98
N LYS A 173 1.36 43.12 5.25
CA LYS A 173 0.07 43.83 5.15
C LYS A 173 0.20 45.03 4.22
N ARG A 174 -0.92 45.47 3.66
CA ARG A 174 -0.99 46.61 2.73
C ARG A 174 -0.38 47.88 3.34
N GLU A 175 -0.63 48.08 4.62
CA GLU A 175 -0.19 49.22 5.44
C GLU A 175 1.34 49.38 5.49
N TYR A 176 2.07 48.30 5.24
CA TYR A 176 3.54 48.31 5.30
C TYR A 176 4.20 48.83 4.04
N PHE A 177 3.46 49.08 2.95
CA PHE A 177 4.03 49.49 1.68
C PHE A 177 3.53 50.86 1.26
N VAL A 178 4.45 51.69 0.78
CA VAL A 178 4.11 52.84 -0.06
C VAL A 178 3.74 52.32 -1.44
N LEU A 179 2.46 52.41 -1.78
CA LEU A 179 1.90 52.02 -3.08
C LEU A 179 1.73 53.25 -3.98
N ASP A 180 1.68 53.02 -5.29
CA ASP A 180 1.35 54.03 -6.31
C ASP A 180 2.23 55.31 -6.29
N SER A 181 3.49 55.18 -5.85
CA SER A 181 4.47 56.26 -5.89
C SER A 181 5.40 56.14 -7.10
N GLU A 182 5.60 57.23 -7.82
CA GLU A 182 6.55 57.30 -8.94
C GLU A 182 8.01 57.23 -8.47
N TYR A 183 8.30 57.65 -7.24
CA TYR A 183 9.67 57.85 -6.77
C TYR A 183 10.05 56.98 -5.59
N LEU A 184 9.09 56.65 -4.72
CA LEU A 184 9.33 55.86 -3.51
C LEU A 184 8.93 54.41 -3.72
N THR A 185 9.59 53.51 -3.00
CA THR A 185 9.21 52.12 -2.86
C THR A 185 9.54 51.65 -1.45
N THR A 186 8.89 50.56 -1.03
CA THR A 186 9.19 49.91 0.23
C THR A 186 9.74 48.52 -0.03
N ILE A 187 10.94 48.26 0.49
CA ILE A 187 11.59 46.96 0.43
C ILE A 187 11.49 46.26 1.79
N LEU A 188 11.68 44.94 1.76
CA LEU A 188 11.73 44.10 2.96
C LEU A 188 13.15 43.60 3.16
N VAL A 189 13.61 43.60 4.42
CA VAL A 189 14.95 43.16 4.79
C VAL A 189 14.86 42.18 5.94
N ALA A 190 15.33 40.95 5.71
CA ALA A 190 15.52 39.97 6.77
C ALA A 190 16.88 40.23 7.43
N VAL A 191 16.83 40.63 8.71
CA VAL A 191 17.98 41.02 9.53
C VAL A 191 18.24 39.92 10.54
N PRO A 192 19.44 39.32 10.61
CA PRO A 192 19.79 38.37 11.67
C PRO A 192 19.56 39.01 13.04
N LYS A 193 18.97 38.27 14.00
CA LYS A 193 18.68 38.81 15.34
C LYS A 193 19.90 39.41 16.05
N SER A 194 21.08 38.83 15.83
CA SER A 194 22.35 39.32 16.36
C SER A 194 22.77 40.70 15.83
N LEU A 195 22.17 41.17 14.72
CA LEU A 195 22.53 42.41 14.04
C LEU A 195 21.38 43.45 14.02
N VAL A 196 20.35 43.26 14.84
CA VAL A 196 19.18 44.17 14.89
C VAL A 196 19.57 45.58 15.36
N ASP A 197 20.48 45.69 16.34
CA ASP A 197 20.93 46.99 16.83
C ASP A 197 21.78 47.73 15.78
N ASP A 198 22.63 46.98 15.06
CA ASP A 198 23.40 47.50 13.93
C ASP A 198 22.48 47.99 12.80
N TRP A 199 21.43 47.23 12.49
CA TRP A 199 20.42 47.61 11.51
C TRP A 199 19.78 48.95 11.85
N LYS A 200 19.24 49.10 13.07
CA LYS A 200 18.59 50.33 13.53
C LYS A 200 19.53 51.53 13.49
N ALA A 201 20.82 51.34 13.78
CA ALA A 201 21.81 52.41 13.78
C ALA A 201 22.25 52.83 12.37
N LYS A 202 22.23 51.92 11.38
CA LYS A 202 22.95 52.13 10.10
C LYS A 202 22.06 52.23 8.88
N TYR A 203 20.85 51.68 8.89
CA TYR A 203 20.03 51.53 7.66
C TYR A 203 19.80 52.88 6.93
N GLU A 204 19.64 53.98 7.67
CA GLU A 204 19.42 55.33 7.11
C GLU A 204 20.64 55.88 6.35
N SER A 205 21.83 55.35 6.65
CA SER A 205 23.11 55.83 6.11
C SER A 205 23.72 54.89 5.07
N LEU A 206 23.08 53.75 4.77
CA LEU A 206 23.58 52.78 3.79
C LEU A 206 23.67 53.43 2.40
N THR A 207 22.62 54.11 1.96
CA THR A 207 22.62 54.89 0.71
C THR A 207 22.03 56.27 0.92
N GLN A 208 22.31 57.18 -0.01
CA GLN A 208 21.57 58.43 -0.07
C GLN A 208 20.11 58.12 -0.48
N MET A 209 19.17 58.97 -0.03
CA MET A 209 17.74 58.85 -0.38
C MET A 209 16.99 57.66 0.26
N VAL A 210 17.43 57.25 1.44
CA VAL A 210 16.63 56.45 2.38
C VAL A 210 15.75 57.41 3.19
N VAL A 211 14.48 57.05 3.41
CA VAL A 211 13.57 57.86 4.23
C VAL A 211 13.87 57.59 5.71
N PRO A 212 14.27 58.59 6.51
CA PRO A 212 14.54 58.40 7.93
C PRO A 212 13.29 57.94 8.70
N ARG A 213 13.47 57.13 9.74
CA ARG A 213 12.41 56.55 10.58
C ARG A 213 11.36 55.73 9.82
N SER A 214 11.66 55.28 8.59
CA SER A 214 10.76 54.43 7.79
C SER A 214 10.87 52.93 8.10
N SER A 215 11.86 52.51 8.91
CA SER A 215 12.02 51.10 9.22
C SER A 215 11.19 50.65 10.41
N GLN A 216 10.36 49.63 10.20
CA GLN A 216 9.52 48.98 11.22
C GLN A 216 9.72 47.48 11.14
N CYS A 217 9.75 46.81 12.30
CA CYS A 217 9.76 45.35 12.38
C CYS A 217 8.33 44.84 12.15
N ILE A 218 8.15 43.91 11.21
CA ILE A 218 6.84 43.38 10.83
C ILE A 218 6.66 41.90 11.20
N ALA A 219 7.75 41.15 11.39
CA ALA A 219 7.72 39.78 11.89
C ALA A 219 9.09 39.34 12.41
N GLU A 220 9.09 38.31 13.25
CA GLU A 220 10.31 37.67 13.76
C GLU A 220 10.14 36.15 13.74
N ASP A 221 11.22 35.43 13.44
CA ASP A 221 11.32 33.98 13.64
C ASP A 221 12.46 33.67 14.63
N GLU A 222 13.02 32.46 14.66
CA GLU A 222 14.11 32.11 15.57
C GLU A 222 15.44 32.82 15.23
N GLU A 223 15.70 33.09 13.95
CA GLU A 223 17.01 33.55 13.44
C GLU A 223 16.99 35.00 12.93
N TYR A 224 15.87 35.44 12.37
CA TYR A 224 15.71 36.70 11.64
C TYR A 224 14.55 37.53 12.18
N ALA A 225 14.71 38.85 12.06
CA ALA A 225 13.66 39.84 12.17
C ALA A 225 13.46 40.50 10.79
N LEU A 226 12.22 40.55 10.32
CA LEU A 226 11.85 41.15 9.04
C LEU A 226 11.49 42.63 9.26
N TYR A 227 12.19 43.50 8.55
CA TYR A 227 11.99 44.95 8.59
C TYR A 227 11.52 45.47 7.23
N THR A 228 10.74 46.55 7.25
CA THR A 228 10.50 47.37 6.05
C THR A 228 11.54 48.49 5.96
N VAL A 229 11.78 49.04 4.77
CA VAL A 229 12.47 50.32 4.57
C VAL A 229 11.86 51.03 3.38
N THR A 230 11.55 52.31 3.51
CA THR A 230 11.14 53.15 2.39
C THR A 230 12.33 53.94 1.86
N LEU A 231 12.57 53.86 0.55
CA LEU A 231 13.65 54.56 -0.14
C LEU A 231 13.25 54.91 -1.57
N PHE A 232 14.06 55.72 -2.23
CA PHE A 232 13.84 56.05 -3.63
C PHE A 232 14.11 54.83 -4.53
N GLN A 233 13.25 54.62 -5.55
CA GLN A 233 13.36 53.47 -6.46
C GLN A 233 14.73 53.36 -7.14
N ARG A 234 15.32 54.50 -7.50
CA ARG A 234 16.64 54.56 -8.17
C ARG A 234 17.82 54.07 -7.33
N VAL A 235 17.67 53.96 -6.01
CA VAL A 235 18.76 53.51 -5.11
C VAL A 235 18.53 52.12 -4.53
N VAL A 236 17.51 51.38 -4.97
CA VAL A 236 17.22 50.04 -4.45
C VAL A 236 18.36 49.06 -4.70
N GLU A 237 18.95 49.09 -5.89
CA GLU A 237 20.06 48.21 -6.23
C GLU A 237 21.32 48.53 -5.42
N GLU A 238 21.68 49.82 -5.33
CA GLU A 238 22.81 50.29 -4.50
C GLU A 238 22.59 49.93 -3.02
N PHE A 239 21.37 50.09 -2.51
CA PHE A 239 21.01 49.73 -1.13
C PHE A 239 21.14 48.23 -0.92
N THR A 240 20.68 47.41 -1.87
CA THR A 240 20.76 45.95 -1.79
C THR A 240 22.19 45.44 -1.75
N ILE A 241 23.08 46.05 -2.54
CA ILE A 241 24.52 45.75 -2.53
C ILE A 241 25.12 46.12 -1.18
N LYS A 242 24.94 47.38 -0.74
CA LYS A 242 25.52 47.86 0.52
C LYS A 242 24.96 47.19 1.78
N ALA A 243 23.71 46.73 1.73
CA ALA A 243 23.08 45.98 2.80
C ALA A 243 23.72 44.58 2.98
N ARG A 244 24.34 44.03 1.93
CA ARG A 244 25.09 42.76 1.97
C ARG A 244 26.58 42.95 2.25
N GLU A 245 27.11 44.14 1.95
CA GLU A 245 28.51 44.49 2.18
C GLU A 245 28.78 44.91 3.65
N ASN A 246 30.06 45.03 4.03
CA ASN A 246 30.52 45.58 5.32
C ASN A 246 30.27 44.76 6.60
N LYS A 247 30.31 43.42 6.53
CA LYS A 247 30.02 42.46 7.64
C LYS A 247 28.55 42.33 8.03
N TYR A 248 27.67 43.18 7.50
CA TYR A 248 26.25 43.10 7.78
C TYR A 248 25.60 42.13 6.80
N VAL A 249 25.24 40.93 7.25
CA VAL A 249 24.58 39.92 6.41
C VAL A 249 23.08 40.24 6.34
N PHE A 250 22.71 41.46 5.92
CA PHE A 250 21.31 41.83 5.77
C PHE A 250 20.77 41.31 4.43
N ILE A 251 19.66 40.58 4.49
CA ILE A 251 19.09 39.91 3.32
C ILE A 251 17.90 40.74 2.83
N VAL A 252 18.13 41.59 1.82
CA VAL A 252 17.03 42.26 1.11
C VAL A 252 16.22 41.22 0.34
N ARG A 253 14.92 41.15 0.64
CA ARG A 253 13.97 40.22 0.04
C ARG A 253 13.39 40.86 -1.22
N ASP A 254 13.48 40.15 -2.34
CA ASP A 254 12.81 40.53 -3.58
C ASP A 254 11.31 40.26 -3.42
N TYR A 255 10.58 41.30 -3.03
CA TYR A 255 9.16 41.24 -2.75
C TYR A 255 8.47 42.49 -3.27
N LYS A 256 7.43 42.29 -4.09
CA LYS A 256 6.55 43.36 -4.55
C LYS A 256 5.13 43.06 -4.08
N TRP A 257 4.50 44.03 -3.42
CA TRP A 257 3.11 43.90 -3.01
C TRP A 257 2.21 43.77 -4.23
N ASN A 258 1.52 42.62 -4.34
CA ASN A 258 0.50 42.39 -5.36
C ASN A 258 -0.65 41.59 -4.73
N GLU A 259 -1.75 42.29 -4.45
CA GLU A 259 -2.92 41.72 -3.76
C GLU A 259 -3.59 40.60 -4.56
N GLU A 260 -3.69 40.75 -5.88
CA GLU A 260 -4.27 39.72 -6.76
C GLU A 260 -3.42 38.45 -6.76
N GLN A 261 -2.09 38.59 -6.84
CA GLN A 261 -1.18 37.45 -6.83
C GLN A 261 -1.20 36.72 -5.47
N MET A 262 -1.21 37.44 -4.36
CA MET A 262 -1.31 36.85 -3.02
C MET A 262 -2.62 36.07 -2.83
N GLN A 263 -3.74 36.67 -3.25
CA GLN A 263 -5.04 36.00 -3.18
C GLN A 263 -5.06 34.75 -4.07
N LYS A 264 -4.47 34.81 -5.26
CA LYS A 264 -4.35 33.67 -6.18
C LYS A 264 -3.53 32.53 -5.58
N GLU A 265 -2.35 32.82 -5.01
CA GLU A 265 -1.49 31.80 -4.40
C GLU A 265 -2.14 31.15 -3.17
N LYS A 266 -2.82 31.96 -2.33
CA LYS A 266 -3.57 31.45 -1.17
C LYS A 266 -4.73 30.56 -1.61
N LYS A 267 -5.47 30.98 -2.63
CA LYS A 267 -6.56 30.20 -3.21
C LYS A 267 -6.05 28.89 -3.81
N GLU A 268 -4.98 28.93 -4.60
CA GLU A 268 -4.35 27.76 -5.22
C GLU A 268 -3.89 26.74 -4.17
N LEU A 269 -3.24 27.18 -3.08
CA LEU A 269 -2.84 26.27 -2.01
C LEU A 269 -4.05 25.65 -1.30
N SER A 270 -5.09 26.45 -1.03
CA SER A 270 -6.30 25.97 -0.37
C SER A 270 -7.06 24.97 -1.24
N GLU A 271 -7.18 25.24 -2.55
CA GLU A 271 -7.83 24.36 -3.53
C GLU A 271 -7.03 23.07 -3.70
N ALA A 272 -5.70 23.15 -3.82
CA ALA A 272 -4.83 21.97 -3.90
C ALA A 272 -4.94 21.11 -2.64
N GLY A 273 -4.99 21.72 -1.45
CA GLY A 273 -5.15 21.02 -0.18
C GLY A 273 -6.52 20.34 -0.03
N ALA A 274 -7.59 21.02 -0.42
CA ALA A 274 -8.94 20.46 -0.40
C ALA A 274 -9.06 19.28 -1.38
N SER A 275 -8.53 19.45 -2.60
CA SER A 275 -8.55 18.44 -3.65
C SER A 275 -7.71 17.21 -3.28
N GLU A 276 -6.54 17.38 -2.67
CA GLU A 276 -5.73 16.26 -2.15
C GLU A 276 -6.49 15.46 -1.09
N LYS A 277 -7.15 16.15 -0.15
CA LYS A 277 -7.91 15.50 0.93
C LYS A 277 -9.10 14.71 0.39
N GLU A 278 -9.84 15.28 -0.56
CA GLU A 278 -10.96 14.60 -1.22
C GLU A 278 -10.49 13.36 -2.00
N GLN A 279 -9.40 13.51 -2.76
CA GLN A 279 -8.84 12.41 -3.52
C GLN A 279 -8.27 11.31 -2.63
N SER A 280 -7.64 11.67 -1.51
CA SER A 280 -7.15 10.73 -0.49
C SER A 280 -8.30 9.92 0.10
N ALA A 281 -9.40 10.58 0.51
CA ALA A 281 -10.57 9.89 1.04
C ALA A 281 -11.22 8.95 0.02
N THR A 282 -11.30 9.37 -1.25
CA THR A 282 -11.81 8.54 -2.35
C THR A 282 -10.91 7.33 -2.58
N LEU A 283 -9.60 7.53 -2.60
CA LEU A 283 -8.63 6.46 -2.80
C LEU A 283 -8.63 5.45 -1.64
N GLN A 284 -8.78 5.91 -0.40
CA GLN A 284 -8.92 5.02 0.76
C GLN A 284 -10.14 4.10 0.64
N ARG A 285 -11.30 4.64 0.25
CA ARG A 285 -12.52 3.83 0.00
C ARG A 285 -12.28 2.83 -1.11
N LEU A 286 -11.63 3.26 -2.20
CA LEU A 286 -11.33 2.39 -3.34
C LEU A 286 -10.36 1.26 -2.96
N CYS A 287 -9.30 1.56 -2.21
CA CYS A 287 -8.38 0.56 -1.68
C CYS A 287 -9.12 -0.50 -0.84
N LYS A 288 -10.02 -0.07 0.05
CA LYS A 288 -10.81 -0.97 0.90
C LYS A 288 -11.68 -1.93 0.06
N THR A 289 -12.45 -1.40 -0.88
CA THR A 289 -13.33 -2.22 -1.75
C THR A 289 -12.51 -3.15 -2.65
N ASN A 290 -11.50 -2.61 -3.32
CA ASN A 290 -10.71 -3.36 -4.29
C ASN A 290 -9.81 -4.42 -3.65
N PHE A 291 -9.32 -4.18 -2.43
CA PHE A 291 -8.65 -5.23 -1.66
C PHE A 291 -9.58 -6.42 -1.43
N GLY A 292 -10.82 -6.16 -1.00
CA GLY A 292 -11.82 -7.20 -0.76
C GLY A 292 -12.10 -8.03 -2.02
N GLU A 293 -12.33 -7.38 -3.16
CA GLU A 293 -12.57 -8.06 -4.43
C GLU A 293 -11.38 -8.89 -4.87
N ILE A 294 -10.16 -8.34 -4.86
CA ILE A 294 -8.97 -9.09 -5.29
C ILE A 294 -8.67 -10.25 -4.33
N PHE A 295 -8.81 -10.05 -3.02
CA PHE A 295 -8.62 -11.13 -2.06
C PHE A 295 -9.64 -12.25 -2.26
N SER A 296 -10.89 -11.91 -2.54
CA SER A 296 -11.92 -12.90 -2.92
C SER A 296 -11.54 -13.65 -4.20
N CYS A 297 -11.14 -12.94 -5.26
CA CYS A 297 -10.63 -13.53 -6.50
C CYS A 297 -9.46 -14.48 -6.25
N TRP A 298 -8.53 -14.10 -5.37
CA TRP A 298 -7.37 -14.91 -5.00
C TRP A 298 -7.77 -16.24 -4.38
N ILE A 299 -8.71 -16.23 -3.43
CA ILE A 299 -9.17 -17.47 -2.78
C ILE A 299 -9.97 -18.36 -3.74
N HIS A 300 -10.74 -17.78 -4.67
CA HIS A 300 -11.38 -18.55 -5.75
C HIS A 300 -10.36 -19.19 -6.69
N LEU A 301 -9.31 -18.46 -7.06
CA LEU A 301 -8.22 -18.99 -7.88
C LEU A 301 -7.48 -20.13 -7.15
N LYS A 302 -7.21 -19.98 -5.85
CA LYS A 302 -6.66 -21.06 -5.03
C LYS A 302 -7.59 -22.27 -4.93
N ALA A 303 -8.91 -22.07 -4.87
CA ALA A 303 -9.87 -23.16 -4.89
C ALA A 303 -9.81 -23.97 -6.20
N ILE A 304 -9.68 -23.29 -7.36
CA ILE A 304 -9.44 -23.94 -8.65
C ILE A 304 -8.11 -24.71 -8.61
N ARG A 305 -7.03 -24.10 -8.11
CA ARG A 305 -5.71 -24.72 -8.00
C ARG A 305 -5.72 -25.98 -7.13
N VAL A 306 -6.35 -25.91 -5.96
CA VAL A 306 -6.55 -27.07 -5.06
C VAL A 306 -7.30 -28.19 -5.78
N PHE A 307 -8.35 -27.86 -6.53
CA PHE A 307 -9.16 -28.83 -7.25
C PHE A 307 -8.36 -29.52 -8.38
N VAL A 308 -7.68 -28.74 -9.22
CA VAL A 308 -6.85 -29.25 -10.33
C VAL A 308 -5.75 -30.18 -9.81
N GLU A 309 -5.00 -29.74 -8.80
CA GLU A 309 -3.91 -30.52 -8.20
C GLU A 309 -4.42 -31.78 -7.49
N SER A 310 -5.63 -31.72 -6.92
CA SER A 310 -6.27 -32.91 -6.33
C SER A 310 -6.56 -33.97 -7.39
N ILE A 311 -7.00 -33.57 -8.58
CA ILE A 311 -7.26 -34.50 -9.70
C ILE A 311 -5.94 -35.04 -10.24
N LEU A 312 -4.94 -34.19 -10.44
CA LEU A 312 -3.64 -34.61 -10.97
C LEU A 312 -2.92 -35.60 -10.04
N ARG A 313 -3.07 -35.46 -8.72
CA ARG A 313 -2.44 -36.35 -7.73
C ARG A 313 -3.25 -37.59 -7.38
N HIS A 314 -4.57 -37.49 -7.30
CA HIS A 314 -5.43 -38.56 -6.78
C HIS A 314 -6.31 -39.23 -7.84
N GLY A 315 -6.34 -38.69 -9.06
CA GLY A 315 -7.09 -39.23 -10.17
C GLY A 315 -8.58 -38.93 -10.13
N LEU A 316 -9.32 -39.57 -11.05
CA LEU A 316 -10.77 -39.50 -11.18
C LEU A 316 -11.41 -40.81 -10.69
N PRO A 317 -12.64 -40.79 -10.12
CA PRO A 317 -13.48 -39.61 -9.87
C PRO A 317 -12.97 -38.73 -8.71
N PRO A 318 -13.33 -37.43 -8.65
CA PRO A 318 -12.84 -36.50 -7.63
C PRO A 318 -13.41 -36.81 -6.23
N ASN A 319 -12.73 -37.71 -5.50
CA ASN A 319 -13.07 -38.10 -4.14
C ASN A 319 -12.28 -37.33 -3.05
N SER A 320 -11.77 -36.14 -3.37
CA SER A 320 -10.98 -35.36 -2.41
C SER A 320 -11.85 -34.46 -1.53
N GLN A 321 -11.45 -34.30 -0.27
CA GLN A 321 -12.00 -33.36 0.71
C GLN A 321 -11.07 -32.17 0.84
N ALA A 322 -11.54 -31.00 0.42
CA ALA A 322 -10.84 -29.74 0.58
C ALA A 322 -11.08 -29.16 1.99
N MET A 323 -10.06 -28.56 2.60
CA MET A 323 -10.13 -28.02 3.95
C MET A 323 -9.29 -26.74 4.06
N MET A 324 -9.79 -25.79 4.83
CA MET A 324 -9.06 -24.59 5.25
C MET A 324 -8.58 -24.80 6.69
N ILE A 325 -7.28 -24.70 6.93
CA ILE A 325 -6.69 -24.88 8.26
C ILE A 325 -6.12 -23.56 8.73
N LYS A 326 -6.64 -23.02 9.83
CA LYS A 326 -6.02 -21.89 10.54
C LYS A 326 -4.97 -22.46 11.48
N VAL A 327 -3.70 -22.32 11.12
CA VAL A 327 -2.59 -22.87 11.89
C VAL A 327 -2.09 -21.85 12.88
N LYS A 328 -1.81 -22.28 14.12
CA LYS A 328 -1.15 -21.42 15.08
C LYS A 328 0.31 -21.20 14.64
N PRO A 329 0.78 -19.95 14.45
CA PRO A 329 2.12 -19.70 13.89
C PRO A 329 3.26 -20.42 14.63
N LYS A 330 3.18 -20.49 15.96
CA LYS A 330 4.17 -21.20 16.81
C LYS A 330 4.20 -22.72 16.59
N HIS A 331 3.12 -23.31 16.08
CA HIS A 331 2.96 -24.75 15.90
C HIS A 331 2.94 -25.18 14.44
N ALA A 332 3.23 -24.27 13.50
CA ALA A 332 3.19 -24.56 12.08
C ALA A 332 4.03 -25.78 11.69
N ARG A 333 5.26 -25.90 12.19
CA ARG A 333 6.10 -27.08 11.93
C ARG A 333 5.47 -28.37 12.46
N LYS A 334 5.01 -28.37 13.73
CA LYS A 334 4.38 -29.53 14.36
C LYS A 334 3.07 -29.95 13.65
N ALA A 335 2.26 -28.98 13.21
CA ALA A 335 1.06 -29.23 12.41
C ALA A 335 1.42 -29.87 11.06
N ARG A 336 2.49 -29.37 10.41
CA ARG A 336 2.98 -29.90 9.14
C ARG A 336 3.44 -31.35 9.27
N ASP A 337 4.26 -31.63 10.29
CA ASP A 337 4.78 -32.98 10.57
C ASP A 337 3.63 -33.95 10.88
N ALA A 338 2.63 -33.51 11.65
CA ALA A 338 1.45 -34.31 11.99
C ALA A 338 0.61 -34.66 10.75
N LEU A 339 0.42 -33.72 9.82
CA LEU A 339 -0.28 -33.96 8.56
C LEU A 339 0.53 -34.84 7.62
N ASN A 340 1.84 -34.64 7.52
CA ASN A 340 2.72 -35.51 6.74
C ASN A 340 2.65 -36.95 7.23
N ALA A 341 2.70 -37.17 8.54
CA ALA A 341 2.56 -38.51 9.12
C ALA A 341 1.18 -39.13 8.84
N LEU A 342 0.10 -38.33 8.90
CA LEU A 342 -1.26 -38.80 8.61
C LEU A 342 -1.43 -39.24 7.15
N PHE A 343 -0.80 -38.52 6.22
CA PHE A 343 -0.95 -38.73 4.78
C PHE A 343 0.27 -39.39 4.12
N ALA A 344 1.21 -39.93 4.90
CA ALA A 344 2.43 -40.56 4.38
C ALA A 344 2.16 -41.72 3.42
N TYR A 345 0.99 -42.38 3.53
CA TYR A 345 0.58 -43.46 2.61
C TYR A 345 0.28 -42.98 1.19
N LEU A 346 0.06 -41.66 1.00
CA LEU A 346 -0.14 -41.04 -0.32
C LEU A 346 1.16 -40.68 -1.02
N ASP A 347 2.28 -40.76 -0.29
CA ASP A 347 3.59 -40.60 -0.87
C ASP A 347 3.83 -41.69 -1.93
N VAL A 348 4.61 -41.36 -2.96
CA VAL A 348 4.80 -42.20 -4.15
C VAL A 348 5.38 -43.58 -3.78
N GLY A 349 5.99 -43.71 -2.59
CA GLY A 349 6.46 -44.96 -1.98
C GLY A 349 5.39 -45.92 -1.44
N GLY A 350 4.15 -45.48 -1.21
CA GLY A 350 3.08 -46.29 -0.60
C GLY A 350 2.55 -47.42 -1.49
N ASN A 351 2.59 -47.22 -2.81
CA ASN A 351 2.26 -48.22 -3.83
C ASN A 351 3.50 -48.75 -4.59
N ALA A 352 4.71 -48.25 -4.28
CA ALA A 352 5.94 -48.59 -4.98
C ALA A 352 6.75 -49.72 -4.33
N LYS A 353 6.18 -50.51 -3.42
CA LYS A 353 6.83 -51.76 -2.98
C LYS A 353 6.87 -52.86 -4.05
N ASP A 354 6.28 -52.64 -5.23
CA ASP A 354 6.20 -53.66 -6.28
C ASP A 354 6.81 -53.27 -7.64
N LYS A 355 7.28 -52.03 -7.88
CA LYS A 355 7.97 -51.67 -9.13
C LYS A 355 9.05 -50.60 -8.89
N GLY A 356 10.29 -50.90 -9.28
CA GLY A 356 11.49 -50.08 -9.04
C GLY A 356 11.46 -48.69 -9.67
N TYR A 357 10.99 -47.71 -8.89
CA TYR A 357 10.95 -46.28 -9.24
C TYR A 357 11.64 -45.41 -8.17
N GLU A 358 12.73 -45.89 -7.56
CA GLU A 358 13.53 -45.11 -6.59
C GLU A 358 14.11 -43.81 -7.20
N GLY A 359 14.34 -43.76 -8.51
CA GLY A 359 14.93 -42.58 -9.18
C GLY A 359 13.98 -41.39 -9.40
N MET A 360 12.67 -41.56 -9.27
CA MET A 360 11.71 -40.47 -9.53
C MET A 360 11.44 -39.62 -8.29
N GLU A 361 11.56 -40.22 -7.10
CA GLU A 361 11.46 -39.56 -5.79
C GLU A 361 12.63 -38.58 -5.57
N GLU A 362 13.86 -39.01 -5.88
CA GLU A 362 15.04 -38.14 -5.83
C GLU A 362 14.91 -36.97 -6.82
N SER A 363 14.35 -37.21 -8.01
CA SER A 363 14.19 -36.18 -9.04
C SER A 363 13.12 -35.13 -8.68
N LEU A 364 11.98 -35.55 -8.10
CA LEU A 364 10.91 -34.65 -7.64
C LEU A 364 11.34 -33.85 -6.39
N THR A 365 12.06 -34.48 -5.47
CA THR A 365 12.55 -33.84 -4.25
C THR A 365 13.70 -32.85 -4.56
N MET A 366 14.57 -33.16 -5.53
CA MET A 366 15.58 -32.23 -6.03
C MET A 366 14.98 -31.05 -6.81
N LEU A 367 13.86 -31.23 -7.53
CA LEU A 367 13.21 -30.14 -8.28
C LEU A 367 12.41 -29.17 -7.40
N ILE A 368 11.68 -29.69 -6.40
CA ILE A 368 10.72 -28.93 -5.60
C ILE A 368 11.38 -28.36 -4.32
N GLY A 369 12.51 -28.93 -3.90
CA GLY A 369 13.16 -28.60 -2.64
C GLY A 369 12.43 -29.21 -1.45
N ASP A 370 13.21 -29.78 -0.53
CA ASP A 370 12.75 -30.54 0.65
C ASP A 370 11.74 -29.82 1.57
N LYS A 371 11.64 -28.48 1.47
CA LYS A 371 10.84 -27.65 2.39
C LYS A 371 9.38 -27.46 1.97
N ASP A 372 9.03 -27.68 0.70
CA ASP A 372 7.68 -27.45 0.19
C ASP A 372 6.98 -28.73 -0.33
N TYR A 373 7.69 -29.86 -0.38
CA TYR A 373 7.07 -31.14 -0.72
C TYR A 373 6.09 -31.62 0.36
N ALA A 374 4.89 -32.06 -0.06
CA ALA A 374 3.84 -32.63 0.77
C ALA A 374 3.20 -33.84 0.08
N PRO A 375 2.91 -34.94 0.81
CA PRO A 375 2.25 -36.13 0.23
C PRO A 375 0.77 -35.88 -0.10
N PHE A 376 0.25 -34.69 0.21
CA PHE A 376 -1.10 -34.22 -0.08
C PHE A 376 -1.04 -32.81 -0.68
N VAL A 377 -2.16 -32.34 -1.25
CA VAL A 377 -2.22 -30.98 -1.83
C VAL A 377 -2.22 -29.95 -0.69
N LEU A 378 -1.27 -29.02 -0.71
CA LEU A 378 -1.12 -27.98 0.32
C LEU A 378 -0.72 -26.66 -0.34
N PHE A 379 -1.53 -25.62 -0.14
CA PHE A 379 -1.19 -24.24 -0.47
C PHE A 379 -1.27 -23.35 0.77
N LYS A 380 -0.23 -22.56 1.00
CA LYS A 380 -0.20 -21.57 2.07
C LYS A 380 -0.93 -20.30 1.61
N ILE A 381 -1.61 -19.66 2.55
CA ILE A 381 -2.27 -18.36 2.39
C ILE A 381 -1.74 -17.48 3.51
N ASP A 382 -0.88 -16.54 3.14
CA ASP A 382 -0.36 -15.55 4.06
C ASP A 382 -1.29 -14.35 4.09
N THR A 383 -1.97 -14.17 5.22
CA THR A 383 -2.81 -12.98 5.41
C THR A 383 -1.94 -11.75 5.60
N PRO A 384 -2.38 -10.55 5.16
CA PRO A 384 -1.58 -9.34 5.27
C PRO A 384 -1.25 -8.90 6.71
N TYR A 385 -1.86 -9.45 7.77
CA TYR A 385 -1.71 -8.92 9.15
C TYR A 385 -1.89 -9.87 10.33
#